data_AF-A0A0S8BWI9-F1
#
_entry.id   AF-A0A0S8BWI9-F1
#
_cell.length_a   1.000
_cell.length_b   1.000
_cell.length_c   1.000
_cell.angle_alpha   90.00
_cell.angle_beta   90.00
_cell.angle_gamma   90.00
#
_symmetry.space_group_name_H-M   'P 1'
#
loop_
_entity.id
_entity.type
_entity.pdbx_description
1 polymer ?
#
loop_
_entity_poly.entity_id
_entity_poly.type
_entity_poly.pdbx_seq_one_letter_code
_entity_poly.pdbx_strand_id
1 'polypeptide(L)'
;MRAFRFMAVAILLSAIYACADEAPPPPPMGGTDGGGGFAGSGGSGGTGGTAGAAGTGGTAGTGGTAGAGGTGGVGGVSAGACDNPEDIAALTELLRNPREVSATCALTQCQLDFSEGEEAFVTCVAADCMQEDVPGLSLECARCYGELEWCSGDVLIWTRCANAPCASQCLDDTLQCRIELDQCTGRMSTDCDT
;
A
#
# COMPACT_ATOMS: atom_id res chain seq x y z
N MET A 1 -23.45 24.17 -5.44
CA MET A 1 -23.21 25.24 -6.43
C MET A 1 -21.97 26.02 -6.03
N ARG A 2 -20.78 25.52 -6.39
CA ARG A 2 -19.50 26.20 -6.15
C ARG A 2 -19.09 26.85 -7.47
N ALA A 3 -19.32 28.15 -7.53
CA ALA A 3 -19.12 28.99 -8.69
C ALA A 3 -17.66 29.50 -8.72
N PHE A 4 -17.11 29.61 -9.93
CA PHE A 4 -16.00 30.50 -10.29
C PHE A 4 -14.62 30.27 -9.64
N ARG A 5 -13.79 29.46 -10.31
CA ARG A 5 -12.33 29.71 -10.43
C ARG A 5 -11.87 29.47 -11.87
N PHE A 6 -12.38 30.30 -12.78
CA PHE A 6 -11.84 30.54 -14.12
C PHE A 6 -11.18 31.93 -14.12
N MET A 7 -9.87 32.00 -13.90
CA MET A 7 -8.93 33.13 -14.09
C MET A 7 -7.68 32.74 -13.30
N ALA A 8 -6.49 32.49 -13.86
CA ALA A 8 -5.84 33.20 -14.93
C ALA A 8 -4.90 32.26 -15.70
N VAL A 9 -5.24 32.00 -16.96
CA VAL A 9 -4.31 31.55 -17.99
C VAL A 9 -3.77 32.81 -18.65
N ALA A 10 -2.61 33.28 -18.20
CA ALA A 10 -1.73 34.20 -18.92
C ALA A 10 -0.44 34.35 -18.10
N ILE A 11 0.71 34.45 -18.80
CA ILE A 11 2.06 34.78 -18.29
C ILE A 11 2.78 33.51 -17.79
N LEU A 12 3.86 32.97 -18.38
CA LEU A 12 4.96 33.58 -19.13
C LEU A 12 5.66 32.48 -19.97
N LEU A 13 5.79 32.70 -21.28
CA LEU A 13 6.83 32.08 -22.09
C LEU A 13 8.17 32.73 -21.67
N SER A 14 9.01 32.01 -20.92
CA SER A 14 10.43 32.34 -20.74
C SER A 14 11.29 31.15 -21.16
N ALA A 15 11.63 31.20 -22.43
CA ALA A 15 12.82 30.69 -23.08
C ALA A 15 13.92 30.04 -22.20
N ILE A 16 14.19 28.76 -22.49
CA ILE A 16 15.50 28.17 -22.82
C ILE A 16 16.73 28.97 -22.35
N TYR A 17 17.47 28.46 -21.36
CA TYR A 17 18.94 28.34 -21.30
C TYR A 17 19.39 27.85 -19.91
N ALA A 18 19.73 26.56 -19.79
CA ALA A 18 20.77 26.05 -18.87
C ALA A 18 20.95 24.53 -19.10
N CYS A 19 21.69 24.16 -20.15
CA CYS A 19 22.46 22.92 -20.10
C CYS A 19 23.66 23.22 -19.21
N ALA A 20 23.68 22.69 -17.98
CA ALA A 20 24.85 22.71 -17.12
C ALA A 20 25.08 21.29 -16.56
N ASP A 21 26.22 20.74 -16.96
CA ASP A 21 27.03 19.68 -16.35
C ASP A 21 26.35 18.38 -15.93
N GLU A 22 26.44 17.40 -16.83
CA GLU A 22 26.30 15.98 -16.55
C GLU A 22 27.48 15.52 -15.69
N ALA A 23 27.27 15.49 -14.36
CA ALA A 23 28.23 14.90 -13.44
C ALA A 23 28.38 13.40 -13.76
N PRO A 24 29.62 12.84 -13.72
CA PRO A 24 29.82 11.42 -13.96
C PRO A 24 29.02 10.60 -12.95
N PRO A 25 28.42 9.47 -13.38
CA PRO A 25 27.58 8.66 -12.51
C PRO A 25 28.39 8.20 -11.29
N PRO A 26 27.81 8.25 -10.07
CA PRO A 26 28.46 7.70 -8.90
C PRO A 26 28.77 6.21 -9.13
N PRO A 27 29.88 5.69 -8.57
CA PRO A 27 30.18 4.26 -8.64
C PRO A 27 29.01 3.46 -8.06
N PRO A 28 28.73 2.25 -8.56
CA PRO A 28 27.66 1.40 -8.05
C PRO A 28 27.88 1.13 -6.56
N MET A 29 27.07 1.76 -5.71
CA MET A 29 27.00 1.41 -4.29
C MET A 29 26.45 0.00 -4.21
N GLY A 30 27.30 -0.92 -3.73
CA GLY A 30 26.98 -2.32 -3.56
C GLY A 30 25.68 -2.49 -2.79
N GLY A 31 24.80 -3.33 -3.32
CA GLY A 31 23.56 -3.71 -2.67
C GLY A 31 23.86 -4.26 -1.28
N THR A 32 23.23 -3.68 -0.28
CA THR A 32 23.08 -4.30 1.03
C THR A 32 22.19 -5.51 0.88
N ASP A 33 22.73 -6.68 1.22
CA ASP A 33 22.02 -7.95 1.23
C ASP A 33 20.68 -7.80 1.98
N GLY A 34 19.59 -8.18 1.33
CA GLY A 34 18.26 -8.22 1.92
C GLY A 34 18.26 -9.07 3.18
N GLY A 35 18.01 -8.44 4.32
CA GLY A 35 17.82 -9.13 5.58
C GLY A 35 16.66 -10.13 5.45
N GLY A 36 16.95 -11.41 5.68
CA GLY A 36 15.95 -12.47 5.67
C GLY A 36 14.83 -12.18 6.67
N GLY A 37 13.58 -12.26 6.20
CA GLY A 37 12.41 -12.18 7.06
C GLY A 37 12.46 -13.23 8.16
N PHE A 38 12.15 -12.82 9.40
CA PHE A 38 12.07 -13.73 10.54
C PHE A 38 10.92 -14.71 10.32
N ALA A 39 11.19 -16.02 10.47
CA ALA A 39 10.16 -17.03 10.44
C ALA A 39 9.15 -16.78 11.57
N GLY A 40 7.86 -16.72 11.22
CA GLY A 40 6.78 -16.62 12.20
C GLY A 40 6.90 -17.72 13.26
N SER A 41 6.75 -17.35 14.53
CA SER A 41 6.77 -18.31 15.63
C SER A 41 5.59 -19.27 15.48
N GLY A 42 5.89 -20.57 15.52
CA GLY A 42 4.87 -21.62 15.49
C GLY A 42 3.90 -21.45 16.66
N GLY A 43 2.60 -21.61 16.38
CA GLY A 43 1.55 -21.54 17.40
C GLY A 43 1.79 -22.55 18.52
N SER A 44 1.54 -22.13 19.77
CA SER A 44 1.62 -22.98 20.95
C SER A 44 0.67 -24.16 20.82
N GLY A 45 1.16 -25.39 21.04
CA GLY A 45 0.29 -26.57 21.12
C GLY A 45 -0.74 -26.42 22.24
N GLY A 46 -2.00 -26.79 21.96
CA GLY A 46 -3.07 -26.78 22.94
C GLY A 46 -2.72 -27.67 24.14
N THR A 47 -3.05 -27.22 25.36
CA THR A 47 -2.84 -28.00 26.58
C THR A 47 -3.76 -29.22 26.58
N GLY A 48 -3.20 -30.39 26.88
CA GLY A 48 -3.98 -31.62 27.03
C GLY A 48 -5.00 -31.49 28.18
N GLY A 49 -6.24 -31.95 27.94
CA GLY A 49 -7.29 -31.94 28.94
C GLY A 49 -6.91 -32.74 30.20
N THR A 50 -7.24 -32.22 31.38
CA THR A 50 -7.04 -32.92 32.66
C THR A 50 -7.92 -34.16 32.74
N ALA A 51 -7.34 -35.29 33.13
CA ALA A 51 -8.11 -36.50 33.43
C ALA A 51 -9.06 -36.25 34.62
N GLY A 52 -10.33 -36.63 34.46
CA GLY A 52 -11.33 -36.54 35.53
C GLY A 52 -10.96 -37.43 36.72
N ALA A 53 -11.24 -36.95 37.94
CA ALA A 53 -11.02 -37.71 39.16
C ALA A 53 -11.83 -39.01 39.17
N ALA A 54 -11.22 -40.10 39.65
CA ALA A 54 -11.84 -41.42 39.73
C ALA A 54 -13.04 -41.41 40.68
N GLY A 55 -14.25 -41.36 40.13
CA GLY A 55 -15.48 -41.63 40.86
C GLY A 55 -15.66 -43.12 41.10
N THR A 56 -16.10 -43.50 42.30
CA THR A 56 -16.51 -44.86 42.63
C THR A 56 -17.68 -45.30 41.74
N GLY A 57 -17.47 -46.35 40.94
CA GLY A 57 -18.54 -47.22 40.43
C GLY A 57 -19.46 -46.69 39.32
N GLY A 58 -18.95 -45.88 38.39
CA GLY A 58 -19.67 -45.49 37.16
C GLY A 58 -19.11 -46.17 35.91
N THR A 59 -19.95 -46.44 34.92
CA THR A 59 -19.58 -46.94 33.58
C THR A 59 -18.40 -46.18 32.99
N ALA A 60 -17.42 -46.90 32.42
CA ALA A 60 -16.24 -46.32 31.79
C ALA A 60 -16.64 -45.26 30.75
N GLY A 61 -16.19 -44.02 30.94
CA GLY A 61 -16.42 -42.93 30.00
C GLY A 61 -15.74 -43.23 28.66
N THR A 62 -16.40 -42.90 27.56
CA THR A 62 -15.83 -42.97 26.22
C THR A 62 -14.63 -42.02 26.14
N GLY A 63 -13.49 -42.52 25.66
CA GLY A 63 -12.27 -41.73 25.49
C GLY A 63 -12.55 -40.46 24.67
N GLY A 64 -12.07 -39.32 25.17
CA GLY A 64 -12.22 -38.05 24.49
C GLY A 64 -11.54 -38.10 23.12
N THR A 65 -12.20 -37.53 22.10
CA THR A 65 -11.60 -37.33 20.78
C THR A 65 -10.39 -36.40 20.91
N ALA A 66 -9.25 -36.84 20.39
CA ALA A 66 -8.06 -35.99 20.30
C ALA A 66 -8.43 -34.69 19.57
N GLY A 67 -8.06 -33.55 20.14
CA GLY A 67 -8.27 -32.25 19.49
C GLY A 67 -7.60 -32.22 18.13
N ALA A 68 -8.27 -31.65 17.13
CA ALA A 68 -7.66 -31.42 15.83
C ALA A 68 -6.40 -30.55 16.03
N GLY A 69 -5.28 -30.97 15.44
CA GLY A 69 -4.05 -30.17 15.44
C GLY A 69 -4.35 -28.79 14.86
N GLY A 70 -3.88 -27.73 15.53
CA GLY A 70 -4.02 -26.37 15.02
C GLY A 70 -3.47 -26.30 13.61
N THR A 71 -4.22 -25.69 12.69
CA THR A 71 -3.70 -25.33 11.37
C THR A 71 -2.49 -24.44 11.58
N GLY A 72 -1.33 -24.85 11.04
CA GLY A 72 -0.12 -24.03 11.09
C GLY A 72 -0.43 -22.64 10.56
N GLY A 73 -0.04 -21.61 11.31
CA GLY A 73 -0.16 -20.23 10.85
C GLY A 73 0.48 -20.11 9.48
N VAL A 74 -0.27 -19.56 8.51
CA VAL A 74 0.29 -19.19 7.21
C VAL A 74 1.45 -18.26 7.52
N GLY A 75 2.66 -18.60 7.08
CA GLY A 75 3.85 -17.77 7.33
C GLY A 75 3.53 -16.33 6.98
N GLY A 76 3.78 -15.41 7.92
CA GLY A 76 3.40 -14.01 7.80
C GLY A 76 3.96 -13.42 6.52
N VAL A 77 3.11 -13.33 5.50
CA VAL A 77 3.28 -12.36 4.43
C VAL A 77 3.30 -11.03 5.16
N SER A 78 4.35 -10.22 4.98
CA SER A 78 4.41 -8.91 5.62
C SER A 78 3.09 -8.20 5.36
N ALA A 79 2.36 -7.95 6.46
CA ALA A 79 1.13 -7.19 6.49
C ALA A 79 1.39 -5.87 5.76
N GLY A 80 0.83 -5.70 4.56
CA GLY A 80 0.92 -4.43 3.86
C GLY A 80 0.16 -3.35 4.66
N ALA A 81 0.48 -2.07 4.44
CA ALA A 81 -0.18 -0.94 5.11
C ALA A 81 -1.71 -0.94 4.97
N CYS A 82 -2.25 -1.68 3.99
CA CYS A 82 -3.66 -1.81 3.67
C CYS A 82 -4.24 -3.21 3.97
N ASP A 83 -3.62 -3.99 4.85
CA ASP A 83 -4.00 -5.38 5.12
C ASP A 83 -5.00 -5.56 6.29
N ASN A 84 -5.31 -4.50 7.02
CA ASN A 84 -6.29 -4.57 8.10
C ASN A 84 -7.72 -4.73 7.53
N PRO A 85 -8.64 -5.35 8.29
CA PRO A 85 -9.98 -5.64 7.81
C PRO A 85 -10.78 -4.41 7.34
N GLU A 86 -10.55 -3.26 7.97
CA GLU A 86 -11.21 -2.00 7.65
C GLU A 86 -10.78 -1.50 6.26
N ASP A 87 -9.47 -1.50 5.98
CA ASP A 87 -8.93 -1.11 4.67
C ASP A 87 -9.36 -2.06 3.56
N ILE A 88 -9.33 -3.37 3.83
CA ILE A 88 -9.80 -4.37 2.86
C ILE A 88 -11.27 -4.15 2.54
N ALA A 89 -12.11 -3.84 3.52
CA ALA A 89 -13.52 -3.55 3.30
C ALA A 89 -13.71 -2.29 2.45
N ALA A 90 -13.04 -1.19 2.81
CA ALA A 90 -13.11 0.08 2.08
C ALA A 90 -12.65 -0.08 0.61
N LEU A 91 -11.52 -0.76 0.39
CA LEU A 91 -11.00 -1.04 -0.95
C LEU A 91 -11.87 -2.02 -1.73
N THR A 92 -12.60 -2.91 -1.07
CA THR A 92 -13.53 -3.85 -1.72
C THR A 92 -14.80 -3.16 -2.21
N GLU A 93 -15.28 -2.16 -1.47
CA GLU A 93 -16.44 -1.36 -1.86
C GLU A 93 -16.10 -0.32 -2.95
N LEU A 94 -14.81 -0.02 -3.13
CA LEU A 94 -14.34 0.89 -4.17
C LEU A 94 -14.59 0.30 -5.57
N LEU A 95 -15.40 1.01 -6.36
CA LEU A 95 -15.69 0.64 -7.76
C LEU A 95 -14.54 0.99 -8.73
N ARG A 96 -13.58 1.80 -8.28
CA ARG A 96 -12.40 2.23 -9.04
C ARG A 96 -11.15 1.51 -8.54
N ASN A 97 -10.10 1.48 -9.35
CA ASN A 97 -8.80 1.02 -8.86
C ASN A 97 -8.23 2.06 -7.88
N PRO A 98 -7.75 1.70 -6.69
CA PRO A 98 -7.23 2.66 -5.73
C PRO A 98 -5.99 3.43 -6.25
N ARG A 99 -5.19 2.87 -7.19
CA ARG A 99 -4.15 3.64 -7.91
C ARG A 99 -4.72 4.75 -8.77
N GLU A 100 -5.84 4.48 -9.42
CA GLU A 100 -6.49 5.47 -10.27
C GLU A 100 -6.90 6.67 -9.39
N VAL A 101 -7.42 6.38 -8.20
CA VAL A 101 -7.79 7.39 -7.21
C VAL A 101 -6.55 8.14 -6.71
N SER A 102 -5.49 7.46 -6.26
CA SER A 102 -4.27 8.11 -5.76
C SER A 102 -3.56 8.96 -6.82
N ALA A 103 -3.43 8.45 -8.05
CA ALA A 103 -2.84 9.19 -9.16
C ALA A 103 -3.70 10.40 -9.54
N THR A 104 -5.03 10.28 -9.47
CA THR A 104 -5.94 11.42 -9.68
C THR A 104 -5.79 12.45 -8.55
N CYS A 105 -5.63 12.02 -7.30
CA CYS A 105 -5.36 12.90 -6.15
C CYS A 105 -4.06 13.68 -6.34
N ALA A 106 -2.97 12.98 -6.66
CA ALA A 106 -1.66 13.57 -6.97
C ALA A 106 -1.76 14.62 -8.07
N LEU A 107 -2.45 14.29 -9.18
CA LEU A 107 -2.54 15.16 -10.35
C LEU A 107 -3.44 16.38 -10.14
N THR A 108 -4.60 16.20 -9.51
CA THR A 108 -5.67 17.21 -9.52
C THR A 108 -5.73 18.08 -8.27
N GLN A 109 -5.24 17.58 -7.14
CA GLN A 109 -5.30 18.28 -5.85
C GLN A 109 -3.91 18.60 -5.32
N CYS A 110 -3.01 17.61 -5.29
CA CYS A 110 -1.76 17.69 -4.53
C CYS A 110 -0.53 18.10 -5.35
N GLN A 111 -0.70 18.40 -6.63
CA GLN A 111 0.41 18.74 -7.52
C GLN A 111 1.22 19.96 -7.02
N LEU A 112 0.56 20.93 -6.37
CA LEU A 112 1.24 22.12 -5.86
C LEU A 112 2.13 21.81 -4.65
N ASP A 113 1.71 20.87 -3.81
CA ASP A 113 2.42 20.44 -2.61
C ASP A 113 3.68 19.63 -2.94
N PHE A 114 3.77 19.12 -4.18
CA PHE A 114 4.98 18.45 -4.66
C PHE A 114 6.22 19.36 -4.57
N SER A 115 6.03 20.67 -4.76
CA SER A 115 7.11 21.66 -4.64
C SER A 115 7.46 22.04 -3.19
N GLU A 116 6.58 21.71 -2.24
CA GLU A 116 6.75 21.97 -0.81
C GLU A 116 7.52 20.83 -0.11
N GLY A 117 7.56 19.65 -0.73
CA GLY A 117 8.36 18.51 -0.31
C GLY A 117 7.53 17.24 -0.09
N GLU A 118 8.23 16.15 0.19
CA GLU A 118 7.64 14.81 0.32
C GLU A 118 6.51 14.75 1.33
N GLU A 119 6.75 15.23 2.56
CA GLU A 119 5.78 15.14 3.64
C GLU A 119 4.50 15.94 3.35
N ALA A 120 4.62 17.12 2.73
CA ALA A 120 3.48 17.94 2.35
C ALA A 120 2.65 17.24 1.26
N PHE A 121 3.31 16.74 0.21
CA PHE A 121 2.65 16.01 -0.87
C PHE A 121 1.96 14.73 -0.38
N VAL A 122 2.68 13.89 0.37
CA VAL A 122 2.15 12.63 0.91
C VAL A 122 0.96 12.91 1.83
N THR A 123 1.04 13.94 2.67
CA THR A 123 -0.07 14.34 3.55
C THR A 123 -1.29 14.78 2.73
N CYS A 124 -1.12 15.58 1.69
CA CYS A 124 -2.23 15.97 0.81
C CYS A 124 -2.87 14.75 0.15
N VAL A 125 -2.07 13.85 -0.44
CA VAL A 125 -2.61 12.67 -1.13
C VAL A 125 -3.35 11.78 -0.13
N ALA A 126 -2.76 11.53 1.04
CA ALA A 126 -3.31 10.62 2.03
C ALA A 126 -4.53 11.18 2.77
N ALA A 127 -4.35 12.30 3.46
CA ALA A 127 -5.33 12.83 4.40
C ALA A 127 -6.39 13.70 3.72
N ASP A 128 -5.98 14.51 2.73
CA ASP A 128 -6.89 15.49 2.13
C ASP A 128 -7.67 14.92 0.95
N CYS A 129 -7.09 13.97 0.19
CA CYS A 129 -7.75 13.40 -0.98
C CYS A 129 -8.19 11.94 -0.82
N MET A 130 -7.29 11.01 -0.51
CA MET A 130 -7.60 9.57 -0.46
C MET A 130 -8.64 9.23 0.61
N GLN A 131 -8.54 9.80 1.81
CA GLN A 131 -9.55 9.59 2.85
C GLN A 131 -10.91 10.21 2.54
N GLU A 132 -10.97 11.23 1.68
CA GLU A 132 -12.24 11.80 1.19
C GLU A 132 -12.85 10.91 0.09
N ASP A 133 -12.04 10.45 -0.85
CA ASP A 133 -12.48 9.65 -2.01
C ASP A 133 -12.70 8.16 -1.70
N VAL A 134 -12.06 7.63 -0.64
CA VAL A 134 -12.20 6.23 -0.18
C VAL A 134 -12.58 6.21 1.31
N PRO A 135 -13.87 6.41 1.63
CA PRO A 135 -14.33 6.43 3.01
C PRO A 135 -14.04 5.10 3.73
N GLY A 136 -13.50 5.20 4.95
CA GLY A 136 -13.14 4.03 5.75
C GLY A 136 -11.70 3.55 5.58
N LEU A 137 -10.95 4.14 4.65
CA LEU A 137 -9.51 3.89 4.52
C LEU A 137 -8.73 4.50 5.70
N SER A 138 -7.87 3.70 6.31
CA SER A 138 -6.94 4.10 7.35
C SER A 138 -5.95 5.12 6.82
N LEU A 139 -5.44 5.97 7.72
CA LEU A 139 -4.43 6.95 7.35
C LEU A 139 -3.13 6.28 6.94
N GLU A 140 -2.81 5.12 7.51
CA GLU A 140 -1.60 4.36 7.19
C GLU A 140 -1.66 3.82 5.75
N CYS A 141 -2.78 3.21 5.37
CA CYS A 141 -2.99 2.77 3.99
C CYS A 141 -3.01 3.94 3.00
N ALA A 142 -3.74 5.01 3.32
CA ALA A 142 -3.78 6.22 2.48
C ALA A 142 -2.40 6.86 2.30
N ARG A 143 -1.59 6.90 3.37
CA ARG A 143 -0.21 7.39 3.36
C ARG A 143 0.68 6.57 2.45
N CYS A 144 0.52 5.25 2.45
CA CYS A 144 1.26 4.38 1.56
C CYS A 144 0.99 4.72 0.08
N TYR A 145 -0.27 5.00 -0.31
CA TYR A 145 -0.56 5.52 -1.65
C TYR A 145 0.08 6.88 -1.92
N GLY A 146 0.14 7.77 -0.92
CA GLY A 146 0.85 9.05 -1.06
C GLY A 146 2.35 8.86 -1.32
N GLU A 147 3.00 7.95 -0.59
CA GLU A 147 4.42 7.62 -0.75
C GLU A 147 4.69 6.97 -2.12
N LEU A 148 3.77 6.12 -2.60
CA LEU A 148 3.79 5.57 -3.96
C LEU A 148 3.76 6.67 -5.03
N GLU A 149 2.86 7.64 -4.92
CA GLU A 149 2.76 8.73 -5.90
C GLU A 149 3.96 9.70 -5.82
N TRP A 150 4.51 9.92 -4.63
CA TRP A 150 5.74 10.70 -4.48
C TRP A 150 6.91 10.01 -5.16
N CYS A 151 7.04 8.69 -4.96
CA CYS A 151 8.09 7.88 -5.56
C CYS A 151 8.02 7.89 -7.09
N SER A 152 6.81 7.87 -7.67
CA SER A 152 6.64 7.96 -9.12
C SER A 152 7.01 9.33 -9.68
N GLY A 153 6.80 10.42 -8.92
CA GLY A 153 7.43 11.73 -9.07
C GLY A 153 7.28 12.47 -10.41
N ASP A 154 6.61 11.87 -11.39
CA ASP A 154 6.48 12.37 -12.75
C ASP A 154 4.99 12.53 -13.11
N VAL A 155 4.63 13.76 -13.47
CA VAL A 155 3.27 14.12 -13.92
C VAL A 155 2.79 13.26 -15.09
N LEU A 156 3.71 12.84 -15.99
CA LEU A 156 3.38 11.95 -17.10
C LEU A 156 3.02 10.54 -16.61
N ILE A 157 3.65 10.07 -15.54
CA ILE A 157 3.31 8.79 -14.92
C ILE A 157 1.97 8.90 -14.22
N TRP A 158 1.75 9.93 -13.38
CA TRP A 158 0.45 10.13 -12.72
C TRP A 158 -0.70 10.21 -13.72
N THR A 159 -0.51 10.96 -14.82
CA THR A 159 -1.53 11.06 -15.87
C THR A 159 -1.82 9.68 -16.49
N ARG A 160 -0.81 8.84 -16.71
CA ARG A 160 -1.04 7.49 -17.25
C ARG A 160 -1.70 6.59 -16.21
N CYS A 161 -1.25 6.59 -14.97
CA CYS A 161 -1.80 5.72 -13.92
C CYS A 161 -3.22 6.11 -13.53
N ALA A 162 -3.58 7.39 -13.63
CA ALA A 162 -4.95 7.87 -13.48
C ALA A 162 -5.88 7.42 -14.63
N ASN A 163 -5.36 7.04 -15.80
CA ASN A 163 -6.18 6.58 -16.94
C ASN A 163 -6.07 5.07 -17.22
N ALA A 164 -4.95 4.49 -16.84
CA ALA A 164 -4.57 3.10 -17.07
C ALA A 164 -3.71 2.63 -15.88
N PRO A 165 -4.32 2.37 -14.71
CA PRO A 165 -3.60 2.00 -13.47
C PRO A 165 -2.79 0.71 -13.61
N CYS A 166 -3.12 -0.12 -14.61
CA CYS A 166 -2.44 -1.37 -14.94
C CYS A 166 -1.47 -1.25 -16.12
N ALA A 167 -1.18 -0.04 -16.62
CA ALA A 167 -0.13 0.15 -17.60
C ALA A 167 1.22 -0.28 -17.00
N SER A 168 2.07 -0.95 -17.79
CA SER A 168 3.36 -1.46 -17.30
C SER A 168 4.23 -0.35 -16.69
N GLN A 169 4.12 0.88 -17.18
CA GLN A 169 4.82 2.05 -16.60
C GLN A 169 4.42 2.35 -15.15
N CYS A 170 3.18 2.05 -14.76
CA CYS A 170 2.69 2.19 -13.39
C CYS A 170 3.17 1.06 -12.47
N LEU A 171 3.80 0.03 -13.05
CA LEU A 171 4.26 -1.18 -12.35
C LEU A 171 5.80 -1.33 -12.42
N ASP A 172 6.46 -0.76 -13.43
CA ASP A 172 7.88 -0.98 -13.76
C ASP A 172 8.81 0.18 -13.39
N ASP A 173 8.31 1.37 -13.06
CA ASP A 173 9.20 2.53 -12.88
C ASP A 173 9.96 2.47 -11.54
N THR A 174 11.25 2.14 -11.69
CA THR A 174 12.27 1.93 -10.66
C THR A 174 11.97 0.79 -9.69
N LEU A 175 12.94 -0.11 -9.54
CA LEU A 175 12.88 -1.24 -8.61
C LEU A 175 12.52 -0.83 -7.16
N GLN A 176 12.73 0.46 -6.83
CA GLN A 176 12.52 1.04 -5.52
C GLN A 176 11.04 1.34 -5.24
N CYS A 177 10.30 1.96 -6.17
CA CYS A 177 8.86 2.22 -5.97
C CYS A 177 8.04 0.93 -5.97
N ARG A 178 8.50 -0.12 -6.65
CA ARG A 178 7.84 -1.44 -6.62
C ARG A 178 7.83 -2.05 -5.21
N ILE A 179 8.87 -1.82 -4.42
CA ILE A 179 8.94 -2.32 -3.04
C ILE A 179 7.89 -1.61 -2.18
N GLU A 180 7.78 -0.28 -2.28
CA GLU A 180 6.75 0.50 -1.58
C GLU A 180 5.35 0.08 -2.01
N LEU A 181 5.17 -0.14 -3.32
CA LEU A 181 3.93 -0.63 -3.87
C LEU A 181 3.49 -2.00 -3.30
N ASP A 182 4.44 -2.94 -3.16
CA ASP A 182 4.18 -4.24 -2.56
C ASP A 182 3.89 -4.10 -1.04
N GLN A 183 4.46 -3.08 -0.38
CA GLN A 183 4.16 -2.73 1.01
C GLN A 183 2.78 -2.07 1.19
N CYS A 184 2.21 -1.42 0.18
CA CYS A 184 0.86 -0.85 0.25
C CYS A 184 -0.28 -1.86 0.07
N THR A 185 0.01 -3.17 0.09
CA THR A 185 -0.93 -4.14 -0.50
C THR A 185 -2.25 -4.29 0.26
N GLY A 186 -3.32 -3.90 -0.45
CA GLY A 186 -4.68 -4.39 -0.30
C GLY A 186 -5.21 -5.05 -1.60
N ARG A 187 -4.89 -4.51 -2.80
CA ARG A 187 -5.38 -4.99 -4.12
C ARG A 187 -4.66 -4.34 -5.32
N MET A 188 -3.52 -4.86 -5.83
CA MET A 188 -2.71 -4.01 -6.74
C MET A 188 -1.90 -4.69 -7.85
N SER A 189 -1.31 -5.87 -7.68
CA SER A 189 -0.67 -6.58 -8.81
C SER A 189 -1.64 -7.56 -9.46
N THR A 190 -2.36 -8.33 -8.65
CA THR A 190 -3.34 -9.33 -9.10
C THR A 190 -4.58 -8.72 -9.77
N ASP A 191 -4.93 -7.48 -9.43
CA ASP A 191 -6.07 -6.76 -10.02
C ASP A 191 -5.81 -6.35 -11.47
N CYS A 192 -4.55 -6.36 -11.89
CA CYS A 192 -4.15 -6.08 -13.27
C CYS A 192 -4.03 -7.35 -14.13
N ASP A 193 -4.21 -8.53 -13.54
CA ASP A 193 -4.08 -9.83 -14.21
C ASP A 193 -5.44 -10.42 -14.70
N THR A 194 -6.56 -9.70 -14.53
CA THR A 194 -7.92 -10.13 -14.93
C THR A 194 -8.38 -9.48 -16.23
#